data_AF-A0A7X8S667-F1
#
_entry.id   AF-A0A7X8S667-F1
#
_cell.length_a   1.000
_cell.length_b   1.000
_cell.length_c   1.000
_cell.angle_alpha   90.00
_cell.angle_beta   90.00
_cell.angle_gamma   90.00
#
_symmetry.space_group_name_H-M   'P 1'
#
loop_
_entity.id
_entity.type
_entity.pdbx_description
1 polymer ?
#
loop_
_entity_poly.entity_id
_entity_poly.type
_entity_poly.pdbx_seq_one_letter_code
_entity_poly.pdbx_strand_id
1 'polypeptide(L)'
;MAGYKEPGLGDRRNASAEARAKAIEALKAKAKAPVDPAVLAERIARAEAKEKAEAEKRAVAQRRREEEKAEKARIAAEKANVPPPPSQEELDAQRKALRDARYAARKARKK
;
A
#
# COMPACT_ATOMS: atom_id res chain seq x y z
N MET A 1 -38.75 -34.10 42.69
CA MET A 1 -37.97 -32.94 42.21
C MET A 1 -37.75 -33.12 40.72
N ALA A 2 -38.23 -32.20 39.88
CA ALA A 2 -37.99 -32.29 38.43
C ALA A 2 -36.52 -31.96 38.16
N GLY A 3 -35.78 -32.92 37.61
CA GLY A 3 -34.37 -32.73 37.23
C GLY A 3 -34.23 -31.72 36.09
N TYR A 4 -33.19 -30.91 36.14
CA TYR A 4 -32.84 -29.96 35.09
C TYR A 4 -32.67 -30.68 33.75
N LYS A 5 -33.37 -30.23 32.72
CA LYS A 5 -33.31 -30.81 31.38
C LYS A 5 -32.46 -29.90 30.50
N GLU A 6 -31.33 -30.42 30.04
CA GLU A 6 -30.46 -29.66 29.16
C GLU A 6 -31.17 -29.31 27.84
N PRO A 7 -31.13 -28.05 27.40
CA PRO A 7 -31.72 -27.67 26.13
C PRO A 7 -30.97 -28.36 24.99
N GLY A 8 -31.74 -29.04 24.14
CA GLY A 8 -31.22 -29.75 22.98
C GLY A 8 -30.71 -28.79 21.90
N LEU A 9 -30.15 -29.34 20.83
CA LEU A 9 -29.59 -28.54 19.73
C LEU A 9 -30.65 -27.64 19.05
N GLY A 10 -31.90 -28.11 18.95
CA GLY A 10 -33.01 -27.33 18.41
C GLY A 10 -33.34 -26.11 19.27
N ASP A 11 -33.43 -26.31 20.59
CA ASP A 11 -33.74 -25.23 21.55
C ASP A 11 -32.64 -24.15 21.54
N ARG A 12 -31.37 -24.56 21.45
CA ARG A 12 -30.23 -23.62 21.34
C ARG A 12 -30.27 -22.80 20.04
N ARG A 13 -30.68 -23.41 18.93
CA ARG A 13 -30.83 -22.72 17.64
C ARG A 13 -31.97 -21.71 17.68
N ASN A 14 -33.11 -22.09 18.25
CA ASN A 14 -34.27 -21.21 18.41
C ASN A 14 -33.94 -20.02 19.33
N ALA A 15 -33.30 -20.27 20.48
CA ALA A 15 -32.85 -19.21 21.39
C ALA A 15 -31.88 -18.22 20.72
N SER A 16 -30.98 -18.72 19.86
CA SER A 16 -30.07 -17.87 19.10
C SER A 16 -30.79 -17.01 18.06
N ALA A 17 -31.79 -17.56 17.37
CA ALA A 17 -32.60 -16.83 16.41
C ALA A 17 -33.44 -15.75 17.09
N GLU A 18 -34.07 -16.06 18.22
CA GLU A 18 -34.82 -15.10 19.03
C GLU A 18 -33.94 -13.98 19.59
N ALA A 19 -32.74 -14.31 20.08
CA ALA A 19 -31.79 -13.31 20.56
C ALA A 19 -31.38 -12.33 19.44
N ARG A 20 -31.14 -12.83 18.23
CA ARG A 20 -30.85 -11.99 17.06
C ARG A 20 -32.04 -11.11 16.69
N ALA A 21 -33.25 -11.66 16.68
CA ALA A 21 -34.47 -10.90 16.39
C ALA A 21 -34.66 -9.76 17.40
N LYS A 22 -34.56 -10.06 18.70
CA LYS A 22 -34.65 -9.06 19.79
C LYS A 22 -33.57 -7.99 19.67
N ALA A 23 -32.33 -8.36 19.33
CA ALA A 23 -31.25 -7.40 19.15
C ALA A 23 -31.52 -6.44 17.97
N ILE A 24 -32.04 -6.95 16.86
CA ILE A 24 -32.40 -6.13 15.69
C ILE A 24 -33.56 -5.20 16.02
N GLU A 25 -34.59 -5.68 16.73
CA GLU A 25 -35.71 -4.86 17.17
C GLU A 25 -35.28 -3.76 18.14
N ALA A 26 -34.41 -4.08 19.11
CA ALA A 26 -33.84 -3.10 20.03
C ALA A 26 -33.01 -2.04 19.30
N LEU A 27 -32.23 -2.42 18.28
CA LEU A 27 -31.49 -1.49 17.43
C LEU A 27 -32.43 -0.58 16.62
N LYS A 28 -33.49 -1.14 16.04
CA LYS A 28 -34.52 -0.36 15.31
C LYS A 28 -35.26 0.61 16.23
N ALA A 29 -35.60 0.17 17.44
CA ALA A 29 -36.22 1.01 18.46
C ALA A 29 -35.28 2.15 18.89
N LYS A 30 -33.99 1.86 19.09
CA LYS A 30 -32.96 2.86 19.40
C LYS A 30 -32.72 3.85 18.26
N ALA A 31 -32.83 3.40 17.00
CA ALA A 31 -32.72 4.27 15.83
C ALA A 31 -33.95 5.16 15.63
N LYS A 32 -35.14 4.70 16.03
CA LYS A 32 -36.39 5.49 16.03
C LYS A 32 -36.54 6.39 17.24
N ALA A 33 -35.84 6.10 18.35
CA ALA A 33 -35.85 6.96 19.52
C ALA A 33 -35.36 8.35 19.09
N PRO A 34 -36.07 9.44 19.45
CA PRO A 34 -35.63 10.78 19.13
C PRO A 34 -34.26 11.00 19.77
N VAL A 35 -33.23 11.12 18.94
CA VAL A 35 -31.91 11.52 19.40
C VAL A 35 -31.97 13.00 19.69
N ASP A 36 -31.50 13.40 20.86
CA ASP A 36 -31.40 14.80 21.25
C ASP A 36 -30.67 15.60 20.15
N PRO A 37 -31.25 16.71 19.64
CA PRO A 37 -30.62 17.55 18.61
C PRO A 37 -29.20 17.99 18.98
N ALA A 38 -28.90 18.15 20.28
CA ALA A 38 -27.54 18.49 20.74
C ALA A 38 -26.51 17.39 20.41
N VAL A 39 -26.89 16.12 20.58
CA VAL A 39 -26.02 14.96 20.30
C VAL A 39 -25.84 14.77 18.79
N LEU A 40 -26.85 15.06 17.99
CA LEU A 40 -26.73 15.04 16.53
C LEU A 40 -25.77 16.13 16.04
N ALA A 41 -25.89 17.35 16.56
CA ALA A 41 -24.99 18.45 16.23
C ALA A 41 -23.53 18.13 16.59
N GLU A 42 -23.28 17.53 17.76
CA GLU A 42 -21.93 17.10 18.16
C GLU A 42 -21.36 16.04 17.20
N ARG A 43 -22.18 15.08 16.78
CA ARG A 43 -21.77 14.02 15.84
C ARG A 43 -21.44 14.58 14.46
N ILE A 44 -22.23 15.55 13.98
CA ILE A 44 -21.98 16.24 12.70
C ILE A 44 -20.69 17.05 12.80
N ALA A 45 -20.52 17.87 13.84
CA ALA A 45 -19.30 18.65 14.06
C ALA A 45 -18.05 17.75 14.14
N ARG A 46 -18.16 16.59 14.81
CA ARG A 46 -17.07 15.62 14.88
C ARG A 46 -16.78 14.95 13.53
N ALA A 47 -17.80 14.69 12.71
CA ALA A 47 -17.63 14.15 11.37
C ALA A 47 -16.94 15.16 10.45
N GLU A 48 -17.37 16.43 10.48
CA GLU A 48 -16.77 17.51 9.71
C GLU A 48 -15.31 17.76 10.12
N ALA A 49 -14.99 17.72 11.42
CA ALA A 49 -13.62 17.85 11.89
C ALA A 49 -12.71 16.71 11.40
N LYS A 50 -13.23 15.48 11.38
CA LYS A 50 -12.51 14.33 10.82
C LYS A 50 -12.33 14.44 9.31
N GLU A 51 -13.35 14.88 8.59
CA GLU A 51 -13.28 15.05 7.14
C GLU A 51 -12.23 16.09 6.75
N LYS A 52 -12.17 17.22 7.45
CA LYS A 52 -11.12 18.24 7.24
C LYS A 52 -9.72 17.67 7.49
N ALA A 53 -9.53 16.93 8.59
CA ALA A 53 -8.26 16.30 8.91
C ALA A 53 -7.87 15.20 7.89
N GLU A 54 -8.83 14.47 7.33
CA GLU A 54 -8.58 13.50 6.28
C GLU A 54 -8.28 14.15 4.93
N ALA A 55 -8.93 15.26 4.59
CA ALA A 55 -8.67 16.00 3.36
C ALA A 55 -7.23 16.51 3.30
N GLU A 56 -6.71 17.05 4.41
CA GLU A 56 -5.32 17.47 4.54
C GLU A 56 -4.35 16.29 4.37
N LYS A 57 -4.62 15.15 5.02
CA LYS A 57 -3.82 13.93 4.88
C LYS A 57 -3.83 13.39 3.45
N ARG A 58 -4.97 13.44 2.77
CA ARG A 58 -5.11 13.00 1.38
C ARG A 58 -4.31 13.91 0.44
N ALA A 59 -4.30 15.22 0.65
CA ALA A 59 -3.51 16.16 -0.13
C ALA A 59 -2.00 15.89 0.00
N VAL A 60 -1.51 15.67 1.23
CA VAL A 60 -0.09 15.32 1.48
C VAL A 60 0.26 13.97 0.86
N ALA A 61 -0.61 12.97 0.98
CA ALA A 61 -0.38 11.65 0.39
C ALA A 61 -0.36 11.68 -1.15
N GLN A 62 -1.18 12.53 -1.79
CA GLN A 62 -1.15 12.70 -3.24
C GLN A 62 0.16 13.32 -3.70
N ARG A 63 0.62 14.39 -3.06
CA ARG A 63 1.91 15.02 -3.38
C ARG A 63 3.08 14.04 -3.26
N ARG A 64 3.15 13.25 -2.19
CA ARG A 64 4.19 12.21 -2.04
C ARG A 64 4.15 11.16 -3.16
N ARG A 65 2.96 10.72 -3.56
CA ARG A 65 2.81 9.76 -4.67
C ARG A 65 3.23 10.35 -6.01
N GLU A 66 3.01 11.63 -6.23
CA GLU A 66 3.45 12.33 -7.43
C GLU A 66 4.98 12.49 -7.45
N GLU A 67 5.59 12.87 -6.33
CA GLU A 67 7.03 12.95 -6.16
C GLU A 67 7.71 11.58 -6.39
N GLU A 68 7.20 10.51 -5.78
CA GLU A 68 7.72 9.16 -5.99
C GLU A 68 7.59 8.69 -7.44
N LYS A 69 6.50 9.04 -8.13
CA LYS A 69 6.32 8.72 -9.56
C LYS A 69 7.32 9.49 -10.41
N ALA A 70 7.52 10.78 -10.13
CA ALA A 70 8.47 11.61 -10.85
C ALA A 70 9.91 11.11 -10.66
N GLU A 71 10.29 10.72 -9.44
CA GLU A 71 11.60 10.15 -9.15
C GLU A 71 11.81 8.81 -9.86
N LYS A 72 10.83 7.90 -9.79
CA LYS A 72 10.89 6.62 -10.51
C LYS A 72 10.99 6.82 -12.02
N ALA A 73 10.27 7.79 -12.58
CA ALA A 73 10.38 8.13 -14.00
C ALA A 73 11.77 8.68 -14.37
N ARG A 74 12.38 9.51 -13.51
CA ARG A 74 13.76 10.00 -13.71
C ARG A 74 14.78 8.87 -13.68
N ILE A 75 14.70 7.98 -12.67
CA ILE A 75 15.60 6.83 -12.56
C ILE A 75 15.42 5.89 -13.77
N ALA A 76 14.20 5.68 -14.23
CA ALA A 76 13.94 4.85 -15.42
C ALA A 76 14.52 5.49 -16.69
N ALA A 77 14.36 6.80 -16.88
CA ALA A 77 14.94 7.53 -18.00
C ALA A 77 16.48 7.54 -17.97
N GLU A 78 17.07 7.69 -16.79
CA GLU A 78 18.53 7.61 -16.61
C GLU A 78 19.04 6.22 -16.99
N LYS A 79 18.40 5.16 -16.48
CA LYS A 79 18.75 3.77 -16.82
C LYS A 79 18.57 3.45 -18.31
N ALA A 80 17.58 4.03 -18.97
CA ALA A 80 17.35 3.85 -20.40
C ALA A 80 18.42 4.56 -21.26
N ASN A 81 19.05 5.62 -20.75
CA ASN A 81 20.11 6.35 -21.44
C ASN A 81 21.52 5.83 -21.16
N VAL A 82 21.69 4.81 -20.30
CA VAL A 82 22.99 4.17 -20.11
C VAL A 82 23.29 3.32 -21.35
N PRO A 83 24.33 3.64 -22.14
CA PRO A 83 24.71 2.80 -23.27
C PRO A 83 25.08 1.40 -22.76
N PRO A 84 24.78 0.34 -23.54
CA PRO A 84 25.15 -1.00 -23.14
C PRO A 84 26.65 -1.07 -22.85
N PRO A 85 27.08 -1.86 -21.84
CA PRO A 85 28.49 -2.07 -21.62
C PRO A 85 29.14 -2.64 -22.88
N PRO A 86 30.40 -2.27 -23.18
CA PRO A 86 31.11 -2.79 -24.35
C PRO A 86 31.12 -4.32 -24.32
N SER A 87 30.99 -4.93 -25.49
CA SER A 87 30.97 -6.38 -25.63
C SER A 87 32.32 -6.97 -25.22
N GLN A 88 32.33 -8.26 -24.84
CA GLN A 88 33.56 -8.96 -24.49
C GLN A 88 34.57 -8.94 -25.66
N GLU A 89 34.07 -9.00 -26.90
CA GLU A 89 34.89 -8.93 -28.12
C GLU A 89 35.55 -7.55 -28.29
N GLU A 90 34.83 -6.46 -28.01
CA GLU A 90 35.37 -5.10 -28.03
C GLU A 90 36.44 -4.90 -26.95
N LEU A 91 36.23 -5.46 -25.76
CA LEU A 91 37.20 -5.42 -24.67
C LEU A 91 38.47 -6.21 -25.02
N ASP A 92 38.33 -7.38 -25.63
CA ASP A 92 39.46 -8.22 -26.02
C ASP A 92 40.23 -7.65 -27.22
N ALA A 93 39.54 -7.00 -28.16
CA ALA A 93 40.15 -6.23 -29.25
C ALA A 93 40.99 -5.05 -28.71
N GLN A 94 40.46 -4.30 -27.74
CA GLN A 94 41.22 -3.21 -27.09
C GLN A 94 42.47 -3.73 -26.37
N ARG A 95 42.34 -4.84 -25.61
CA ARG A 95 43.48 -5.47 -24.93
C ARG A 95 44.54 -5.96 -25.92
N LYS A 96 44.12 -6.50 -27.07
CA LYS A 96 45.03 -6.92 -28.14
C LYS A 96 45.74 -5.71 -28.76
N ALA A 97 45.02 -4.65 -29.10
CA ALA A 97 45.60 -3.42 -29.64
C ALA A 97 46.64 -2.80 -28.69
N LEU A 98 46.36 -2.77 -27.38
CA LEU A 98 47.32 -2.31 -26.37
C LEU A 98 48.56 -3.22 -26.30
N ARG A 99 48.39 -4.54 -26.38
CA ARG A 99 49.52 -5.48 -26.40
C ARG A 99 50.38 -5.30 -27.65
N ASP A 100 49.75 -5.14 -28.81
CA ASP A 100 50.43 -4.96 -30.09
C ASP A 100 51.18 -3.62 -30.11
N ALA A 101 50.59 -2.54 -29.59
CA ALA A 101 51.26 -1.25 -29.42
C ALA A 101 52.49 -1.35 -28.49
N ARG A 102 52.36 -2.08 -27.37
CA ARG A 102 53.49 -2.32 -26.45
C ARG A 102 54.58 -3.17 -27.11
N TYR A 103 54.20 -4.17 -27.90
CA TYR A 103 55.14 -5.02 -28.62
C TYR A 103 55.88 -4.22 -29.70
N ALA A 104 55.16 -3.40 -30.47
CA ALA A 104 55.73 -2.51 -31.47
C ALA A 104 56.70 -1.50 -30.83
N ALA A 105 56.31 -0.85 -29.73
CA ALA A 105 57.18 0.08 -29.00
C ALA A 105 58.43 -0.62 -28.45
N ARG A 106 58.30 -1.84 -27.91
CA ARG A 106 59.46 -2.62 -27.44
C ARG A 106 60.37 -3.02 -28.60
N LYS A 107 59.82 -3.42 -29.74
CA LYS A 107 60.57 -3.80 -30.94
C LYS A 107 61.31 -2.59 -31.51
N ALA A 108 60.67 -1.42 -31.56
CA ALA A 108 61.29 -0.16 -31.99
C ALA A 108 62.43 0.29 -31.08
N ARG A 109 62.42 -0.06 -29.79
CA ARG A 109 63.54 0.19 -28.85
C ARG A 109 64.70 -0.81 -28.97
N LYS A 110 64.46 -1.97 -29.58
CA LYS A 110 65.45 -3.05 -29.74
C LYS A 110 66.13 -3.04 -31.11
N LYS A 111 65.58 -2.28 -32.05
CA LYS A 111 66.21 -1.96 -33.33
C LYS A 111 67.02 -0.68 -33.16
#